data_AF-A0A382HPH4-F1
#
_entry.id   AF-A0A382HPH4-F1
#
_cell.length_a   1.000
_cell.length_b   1.000
_cell.length_c   1.000
_cell.angle_alpha   90.00
_cell.angle_beta   90.00
_cell.angle_gamma   90.00
#
_symmetry.space_group_name_H-M   'P 1'
#
loop_
_entity.id
_entity.type
_entity.pdbx_description
1 polymer ?
#
loop_
_entity_poly.entity_id
_entity_poly.type
_entity_poly.pdbx_seq_one_letter_code
_entity_poly.pdbx_strand_id
1 'polypeptide(L)'
;MDVTGAGYSIDGAAASNITTSAGDLTIGGGTQAGAVTIQSAEADAAAIFLNASNGAGGIDIDAGSAGIAMDVTGAGYSIDGAAASNITTSAGDLTIGGGTQAGAVTIQSAEADAAAIFLNASNVAGGIDIDAGSAGIAMDAANITITPTTLTTNVGDMTIQGIADAEAELFLESDAAADDDDKWRIQATAETGVLAIANKVSGAYVDKLTIDAATGVVSSTAGFSGPMASSSLTSDANVTVQSNNNNAGAILITAAADPGGDAAITINNTLGTSVTEGTAAIQLKALAGGINIKADVANASAVRLNASAGGMQINANDA
;
A
#
# COMPACT_ATOMS: atom_id res chain seq x y z
N MET A 1 46.47 -28.68 56.28
CA MET A 1 45.91 -28.48 57.62
C MET A 1 44.44 -28.82 57.50
N ASP A 2 43.96 -29.86 58.18
CA ASP A 2 42.54 -30.18 58.23
C ASP A 2 41.94 -29.42 59.42
N VAL A 3 40.89 -28.62 59.17
CA VAL A 3 40.22 -27.81 60.19
C VAL A 3 38.78 -28.28 60.28
N THR A 4 38.47 -29.08 61.31
CA THR A 4 37.12 -29.59 61.55
C THR A 4 36.39 -28.70 62.56
N GLY A 5 35.48 -27.85 62.08
CA GLY A 5 34.47 -27.19 62.92
C GLY A 5 34.76 -25.76 63.43
N ALA A 6 35.84 -25.12 62.99
CA ALA A 6 36.10 -23.69 63.21
C ALA A 6 36.38 -22.97 61.89
N GLY A 7 36.15 -21.66 61.83
CA GLY A 7 36.51 -20.84 60.67
C GLY A 7 38.03 -20.82 60.46
N TYR A 8 38.46 -20.81 59.21
CA TYR A 8 39.86 -20.62 58.82
C TYR A 8 39.98 -19.24 58.16
N SER A 9 40.89 -18.39 58.66
CA SER A 9 41.14 -17.04 58.12
C SER A 9 42.54 -16.96 57.51
N ILE A 10 42.63 -16.30 56.36
CA ILE A 10 43.90 -15.87 55.76
C ILE A 10 43.80 -14.35 55.59
N ASP A 11 44.52 -13.61 56.42
CA ASP A 11 44.54 -12.15 56.39
C ASP A 11 45.92 -11.67 55.90
N GLY A 12 45.99 -11.20 54.65
CA GLY A 12 47.20 -10.65 54.04
C GLY A 12 47.09 -9.14 53.84
N ALA A 13 48.12 -8.37 54.22
CA ALA A 13 48.19 -6.92 53.94
C ALA A 13 48.57 -6.61 52.47
N ALA A 14 48.90 -7.63 51.69
CA ALA A 14 49.27 -7.58 50.28
C ALA A 14 48.60 -8.75 49.54
N ALA A 15 48.85 -8.87 48.23
CA ALA A 15 48.29 -9.95 47.41
C ALA A 15 48.55 -11.33 48.04
N SER A 16 47.49 -12.11 48.19
CA SER A 16 47.51 -13.47 48.72
C SER A 16 47.04 -14.43 47.63
N ASN A 17 47.78 -15.52 47.42
CA ASN A 17 47.53 -16.46 46.33
C ASN A 17 47.27 -17.87 46.88
N ILE A 18 46.34 -18.60 46.26
CA ILE A 18 46.14 -20.04 46.45
C ILE A 18 46.33 -20.70 45.09
N THR A 19 47.27 -21.64 45.00
CA THR A 19 47.63 -22.29 43.73
C THR A 19 47.61 -23.81 43.88
N THR A 20 46.96 -24.49 42.93
CA THR A 20 47.01 -25.94 42.76
C THR A 20 47.81 -26.27 41.50
N SER A 21 48.69 -27.27 41.55
CA SER A 21 49.62 -27.56 40.43
C SER A 21 49.10 -28.58 39.41
N ALA A 22 48.07 -29.35 39.76
CA ALA A 22 47.57 -30.45 38.92
C ALA A 22 46.07 -30.76 39.09
N GLY A 23 45.33 -29.96 39.86
CA GLY A 23 43.92 -30.23 40.15
C GLY A 23 43.14 -28.99 40.52
N ASP A 24 41.85 -29.16 40.74
CA ASP A 24 40.93 -28.05 40.94
C ASP A 24 41.02 -27.51 42.37
N LEU A 25 40.81 -26.20 42.51
CA LEU A 25 40.44 -25.62 43.79
C LEU A 25 38.92 -25.66 43.91
N THR A 26 38.40 -26.61 44.68
CA THR A 26 36.98 -26.64 45.01
C THR A 26 36.70 -25.74 46.20
N ILE A 27 35.94 -24.66 45.98
CA ILE A 27 35.40 -23.80 47.04
C ILE A 27 33.96 -24.23 47.25
N GLY A 28 33.78 -25.12 48.23
CA GLY A 28 32.47 -25.67 48.60
C GLY A 28 32.36 -27.19 48.49
N GLY A 29 31.12 -27.71 48.51
CA GLY A 29 30.86 -29.15 48.42
C GLY A 29 29.37 -29.47 48.22
N GLY A 30 29.04 -30.75 47.99
CA GLY A 30 27.70 -31.21 47.61
C GLY A 30 26.56 -30.98 48.63
N THR A 31 26.86 -30.39 49.79
CA THR A 31 25.91 -30.05 50.86
C THR A 31 26.14 -28.63 51.40
N GLN A 32 26.62 -27.70 50.57
CA GLN A 32 26.84 -26.32 51.00
C GLN A 32 25.50 -25.62 51.26
N ALA A 33 25.16 -25.40 52.52
CA ALA A 33 23.90 -24.74 52.93
C ALA A 33 23.99 -23.20 52.97
N GLY A 34 25.21 -22.66 52.99
CA GLY A 34 25.48 -21.21 53.00
C GLY A 34 26.04 -20.71 51.66
N ALA A 35 25.93 -19.40 51.43
CA ALA A 35 26.45 -18.76 50.22
C ALA A 35 27.98 -18.70 50.21
N VAL A 36 28.58 -18.82 49.03
CA VAL A 36 29.95 -18.37 48.78
C VAL A 36 29.87 -16.91 48.35
N THR A 37 30.34 -16.00 49.19
CA THR A 37 30.36 -14.56 48.89
C THR A 37 31.72 -14.18 48.33
N ILE A 38 31.73 -13.65 47.11
CA ILE A 38 32.92 -13.07 46.48
C ILE A 38 32.60 -11.58 46.29
N GLN A 39 33.41 -10.73 46.90
CA GLN A 39 33.18 -9.28 46.94
C GLN A 39 34.50 -8.54 46.78
N SER A 40 34.44 -7.36 46.17
CA SER A 40 35.54 -6.43 46.08
C SER A 40 35.02 -5.02 46.35
N ALA A 41 35.83 -4.20 47.00
CA ALA A 41 35.56 -2.78 47.21
C ALA A 41 36.37 -1.89 46.25
N GLU A 42 37.13 -2.51 45.34
CA GLU A 42 37.97 -1.81 44.36
C GLU A 42 37.10 -1.09 43.32
N ALA A 43 37.46 0.15 43.00
CA ALA A 43 36.78 0.96 41.98
C ALA A 43 37.31 0.68 40.55
N ASP A 44 37.76 -0.55 40.29
CA ASP A 44 38.33 -0.99 39.03
C ASP A 44 37.36 -1.91 38.27
N ALA A 45 37.37 -1.87 36.94
CA ALA A 45 36.49 -2.69 36.11
C ALA A 45 36.75 -4.22 36.27
N ALA A 46 37.96 -4.61 36.67
CA ALA A 46 38.35 -5.98 36.94
C ALA A 46 38.43 -6.30 38.45
N ALA A 47 37.66 -5.57 39.27
CA ALA A 47 37.61 -5.78 40.73
C ALA A 47 37.32 -7.24 41.14
N ILE A 48 36.56 -7.97 40.31
CA ILE A 48 36.44 -9.43 40.34
C ILE A 48 36.64 -9.93 38.90
N PHE A 49 37.68 -10.71 38.65
CA PHE A 49 38.00 -11.24 37.32
C PHE A 49 38.01 -12.77 37.33
N LEU A 50 37.14 -13.38 36.51
CA LEU A 50 37.09 -14.81 36.28
C LEU A 50 37.56 -15.09 34.86
N ASN A 51 38.62 -15.89 34.72
CA ASN A 51 39.29 -16.09 33.43
C ASN A 51 39.42 -17.58 33.09
N ALA A 52 38.57 -18.04 32.17
CA ALA A 52 38.69 -19.36 31.55
C ALA A 52 39.36 -19.23 30.17
N SER A 53 40.66 -18.93 30.14
CA SER A 53 41.39 -18.57 28.90
C SER A 53 41.70 -19.74 27.94
N ASN A 54 41.39 -20.98 28.32
CA ASN A 54 41.60 -22.14 27.45
C ASN A 54 40.48 -22.21 26.40
N GLY A 55 40.82 -22.28 25.12
CA GLY A 55 39.83 -22.27 24.02
C GLY A 55 38.85 -23.45 23.97
N ALA A 56 39.09 -24.52 24.74
CA ALA A 56 38.14 -25.63 24.90
C ALA A 56 37.32 -25.56 26.21
N GLY A 57 37.69 -24.67 27.13
CA GLY A 57 37.04 -24.48 28.42
C GLY A 57 36.01 -23.34 28.40
N GLY A 58 35.41 -23.09 29.56
CA GLY A 58 34.46 -22.00 29.76
C GLY A 58 34.13 -21.83 31.23
N ILE A 59 33.30 -20.84 31.52
CA ILE A 59 32.68 -20.68 32.84
C ILE A 59 31.28 -21.26 32.72
N ASP A 60 31.04 -22.38 33.40
CA ASP A 60 29.72 -22.98 33.52
C ASP A 60 28.97 -22.38 34.72
N ILE A 61 27.70 -22.08 34.56
CA ILE A 61 26.84 -21.48 35.59
C ILE A 61 25.47 -22.15 35.55
N ASP A 62 25.31 -23.17 36.38
CA ASP A 62 24.02 -23.79 36.63
C ASP A 62 23.25 -23.02 37.72
N ALA A 63 21.98 -22.70 37.46
CA ALA A 63 21.07 -22.11 38.43
C ALA A 63 19.87 -23.00 38.69
N GLY A 64 19.36 -22.95 39.94
CA GLY A 64 18.10 -23.60 40.30
C GLY A 64 16.87 -22.88 39.75
N SER A 65 15.69 -23.19 40.26
CA SER A 65 14.40 -22.65 39.77
C SER A 65 14.24 -21.12 39.86
N ALA A 66 15.09 -20.43 40.64
CA ALA A 66 15.11 -18.97 40.74
C ALA A 66 15.97 -18.30 39.64
N GLY A 67 16.69 -19.09 38.84
CA GLY A 67 17.58 -18.59 37.79
C GLY A 67 18.77 -17.79 38.31
N ILE A 68 19.37 -17.01 37.42
CA ILE A 68 20.47 -16.10 37.71
C ILE A 68 19.89 -14.68 37.71
N ALA A 69 19.98 -13.99 38.85
CA ALA A 69 19.71 -12.56 38.90
C ALA A 69 21.01 -11.80 38.62
N MET A 70 21.00 -10.94 37.61
CA MET A 70 22.09 -10.04 37.31
C MET A 70 21.57 -8.61 37.38
N ASP A 71 22.05 -7.86 38.36
CA ASP A 71 21.74 -6.44 38.51
C ASP A 71 23.01 -5.64 38.18
N VAL A 72 22.85 -4.66 37.29
CA VAL A 72 23.93 -3.76 36.88
C VAL A 72 23.48 -2.34 37.15
N THR A 73 24.01 -1.75 38.22
CA THR A 73 23.79 -0.35 38.56
C THR A 73 24.90 0.51 37.93
N GLY A 74 24.57 1.34 36.94
CA GLY A 74 25.52 2.27 36.31
C GLY A 74 25.76 1.99 34.82
N ALA A 75 26.96 1.51 34.47
CA ALA A 75 27.33 1.20 33.09
C ALA A 75 26.44 0.08 32.50
N GLY A 76 26.52 -0.12 31.18
CA GLY A 76 25.78 -1.19 30.50
C GLY A 76 26.31 -2.60 30.80
N TYR A 77 25.52 -3.60 30.42
CA TYR A 77 25.90 -5.01 30.38
C TYR A 77 26.20 -5.42 28.93
N SER A 78 27.25 -6.22 28.71
CA SER A 78 27.61 -6.74 27.38
C SER A 78 27.66 -8.26 27.38
N ILE A 79 27.15 -8.85 26.30
CA ILE A 79 27.33 -10.27 25.96
C ILE A 79 27.97 -10.29 24.57
N ASP A 80 29.26 -10.57 24.52
CA ASP A 80 30.02 -10.61 23.27
C ASP A 80 30.44 -12.05 22.97
N GLY A 81 29.98 -12.57 21.83
CA GLY A 81 30.37 -13.89 21.32
C GLY A 81 31.03 -13.75 19.95
N ALA A 82 32.13 -14.47 19.71
CA ALA A 82 32.78 -14.51 18.39
C ALA A 82 32.10 -15.51 17.42
N ALA A 83 31.29 -16.43 17.95
CA ALA A 83 30.57 -17.45 17.21
C ALA A 83 29.07 -17.33 17.47
N ALA A 84 28.29 -18.19 16.80
CA ALA A 84 26.84 -18.26 17.01
C ALA A 84 26.52 -18.38 18.50
N SER A 85 25.66 -17.47 18.96
CA SER A 85 25.19 -17.37 20.34
C SER A 85 23.67 -17.36 20.33
N ASN A 86 23.05 -17.85 21.40
CA ASN A 86 21.60 -17.98 21.48
C ASN A 86 21.09 -17.51 22.85
N ILE A 87 19.89 -16.94 22.84
CA ILE A 87 19.10 -16.69 24.04
C ILE A 87 17.75 -17.37 23.79
N THR A 88 17.41 -18.37 24.60
CA THR A 88 16.23 -19.21 24.37
C THR A 88 15.42 -19.38 25.65
N THR A 89 14.10 -19.37 25.52
CA THR A 89 13.13 -19.73 26.57
C THR A 89 12.38 -20.99 26.15
N SER A 90 12.04 -21.87 27.09
CA SER A 90 11.37 -23.15 26.79
C SER A 90 9.85 -23.13 26.89
N ALA A 91 9.28 -22.18 27.66
CA ALA A 91 7.84 -22.14 27.93
C ALA A 91 7.25 -20.71 28.02
N GLY A 92 8.06 -19.67 27.95
CA GLY A 92 7.63 -18.28 28.12
C GLY A 92 8.28 -17.33 27.13
N ASP A 93 7.89 -16.07 27.19
CA ASP A 93 8.36 -15.04 26.27
C ASP A 93 9.78 -14.57 26.62
N LEU A 94 10.55 -14.21 25.59
CA LEU A 94 11.71 -13.36 25.77
C LEU A 94 11.25 -11.91 25.64
N THR A 95 11.19 -11.19 26.76
CA THR A 95 10.90 -9.75 26.75
C THR A 95 12.19 -8.95 26.63
N ILE A 96 12.39 -8.30 25.48
CA ILE A 96 13.44 -7.31 25.30
C ILE A 96 12.83 -5.95 25.60
N GLY A 97 12.95 -5.57 26.86
CA GLY A 97 12.56 -4.26 27.35
C GLY A 97 11.49 -4.24 28.43
N GLY A 98 11.70 -3.44 29.47
CA GLY A 98 10.73 -3.28 30.56
C GLY A 98 9.69 -2.18 30.30
N GLY A 99 8.72 -2.04 31.20
CA GLY A 99 7.59 -1.10 31.06
C GLY A 99 7.93 0.39 30.95
N THR A 100 9.20 0.78 31.11
CA THR A 100 9.69 2.16 30.91
C THR A 100 11.01 2.16 30.14
N GLN A 101 11.00 1.60 28.94
CA GLN A 101 12.14 1.66 28.03
C GLN A 101 12.29 3.10 27.47
N ALA A 102 13.32 3.84 27.89
CA ALA A 102 13.58 5.19 27.37
C ALA A 102 14.44 5.20 26.10
N GLY A 103 15.24 4.15 25.90
CA GLY A 103 16.11 3.97 24.73
C GLY A 103 15.49 3.03 23.68
N ALA A 104 16.07 3.05 22.48
CA ALA A 104 15.68 2.15 21.40
C ALA A 104 16.21 0.73 21.60
N VAL A 105 15.46 -0.26 21.09
CA VAL A 105 15.97 -1.61 20.84
C VAL A 105 16.48 -1.63 19.39
N THR A 106 17.79 -1.65 19.20
CA THR A 106 18.40 -1.74 17.88
C THR A 106 18.71 -3.20 17.55
N ILE A 107 18.11 -3.72 16.47
CA ILE A 107 18.42 -5.03 15.91
C ILE A 107 19.13 -4.79 14.58
N GLN A 108 20.37 -5.23 14.47
CA GLN A 108 21.23 -4.96 13.31
C GLN A 108 22.04 -6.20 12.95
N SER A 109 22.34 -6.36 11.67
CA SER A 109 23.22 -7.40 11.16
C SER A 109 24.10 -6.84 10.05
N ALA A 110 25.37 -7.24 10.03
CA ALA A 110 26.31 -6.92 8.97
C ALA A 110 26.43 -8.05 7.93
N GLU A 111 25.64 -9.13 8.09
CA GLU A 111 25.67 -10.29 7.21
C GLU A 111 25.13 -9.94 5.82
N ALA A 112 25.79 -10.45 4.78
CA ALA A 112 25.39 -10.29 3.38
C ALA A 112 24.48 -11.45 2.91
N ASP A 113 23.53 -11.84 3.76
CA ASP A 113 22.59 -12.94 3.51
C ASP A 113 21.14 -12.44 3.59
N ALA A 114 20.22 -13.09 2.85
CA ALA A 114 18.82 -12.72 2.85
C ALA A 114 18.14 -12.86 4.23
N ALA A 115 18.67 -13.72 5.10
CA ALA A 115 18.20 -13.93 6.47
C ALA A 115 19.05 -13.18 7.52
N ALA A 116 19.77 -12.12 7.13
CA ALA A 116 20.59 -11.33 8.04
C ALA A 116 19.82 -10.88 9.31
N ILE A 117 18.54 -10.56 9.16
CA ILE A 117 17.57 -10.43 10.26
C ILE A 117 16.30 -11.18 9.84
N PHE A 118 15.92 -12.21 10.61
CA PHE A 118 14.74 -13.02 10.35
C PHE A 118 13.82 -13.08 11.57
N LEU A 119 12.59 -12.58 11.43
CA LEU A 119 11.54 -12.65 12.45
C LEU A 119 10.46 -13.60 11.95
N ASN A 120 10.15 -14.63 12.75
CA ASN A 120 9.24 -15.70 12.33
C ASN A 120 8.26 -16.09 13.43
N ALA A 121 6.99 -15.73 13.24
CA ALA A 121 5.86 -16.19 14.04
C ALA A 121 5.13 -17.34 13.31
N SER A 122 5.76 -18.52 13.26
CA SER A 122 5.31 -19.64 12.40
C SER A 122 4.00 -20.34 12.83
N ASN A 123 3.48 -20.10 14.04
CA ASN A 123 2.24 -20.71 14.49
C ASN A 123 1.04 -20.01 13.85
N VAL A 124 0.06 -20.77 13.35
CA VAL A 124 -1.15 -20.24 12.66
C VAL A 124 -2.00 -19.28 13.50
N ALA A 125 -1.91 -19.37 14.83
CA ALA A 125 -2.62 -18.47 15.75
C ALA A 125 -1.78 -17.25 16.17
N GLY A 126 -0.49 -17.24 15.86
CA GLY A 126 0.44 -16.15 16.20
C GLY A 126 0.58 -15.12 15.08
N GLY A 127 1.44 -14.14 15.31
CA GLY A 127 1.76 -13.12 14.34
C GLY A 127 2.92 -12.24 14.82
N ILE A 128 3.39 -11.39 13.92
CA ILE A 128 4.25 -10.26 14.28
C ILE A 128 3.32 -9.06 14.35
N ASP A 129 3.09 -8.56 15.55
CA ASP A 129 2.37 -7.32 15.78
C ASP A 129 3.36 -6.15 15.77
N ILE A 130 3.02 -5.06 15.07
CA ILE A 130 3.87 -3.89 14.93
C ILE A 130 3.01 -2.65 15.16
N ASP A 131 3.01 -2.20 16.42
CA ASP A 131 2.40 -0.94 16.79
C ASP A 131 3.41 0.21 16.62
N ALA A 132 3.06 1.21 15.82
CA ALA A 132 3.81 2.44 15.70
C ALA A 132 3.11 3.61 16.39
N GLY A 133 3.89 4.51 16.98
CA GLY A 133 3.41 5.81 17.43
C GLY A 133 3.04 6.74 16.26
N SER A 134 2.89 8.03 16.54
CA SER A 134 2.47 9.05 15.54
C SER A 134 3.41 9.21 14.33
N ALA A 135 4.64 8.72 14.41
CA ALA A 135 5.60 8.74 13.30
C ALA A 135 5.41 7.57 12.32
N GLY A 136 4.57 6.59 12.65
CA GLY A 136 4.31 5.42 11.82
C GLY A 136 5.51 4.48 11.69
N ILE A 137 5.42 3.59 10.69
CA ILE A 137 6.48 2.66 10.32
C ILE A 137 7.14 3.20 9.05
N ALA A 138 8.43 3.54 9.12
CA ALA A 138 9.21 3.87 7.94
C ALA A 138 9.85 2.59 7.37
N MET A 139 9.62 2.33 6.08
CA MET A 139 10.21 1.20 5.37
C MET A 139 11.07 1.71 4.21
N ASP A 140 12.38 1.73 4.40
CA ASP A 140 13.36 2.07 3.36
C ASP A 140 13.89 0.76 2.74
N ALA A 141 13.15 0.26 1.76
CA ALA A 141 13.46 -0.99 1.08
C ALA A 141 13.24 -0.84 -0.43
N ALA A 142 14.08 -1.50 -1.23
CA ALA A 142 13.91 -1.54 -2.68
C ALA A 142 12.55 -2.16 -3.07
N ASN A 143 12.09 -3.18 -2.32
CA ASN A 143 10.80 -3.82 -2.51
C ASN A 143 10.18 -4.17 -1.15
N ILE A 144 8.85 -4.12 -1.09
CA ILE A 144 8.06 -4.69 0.01
C ILE A 144 7.20 -5.79 -0.61
N THR A 145 7.43 -7.04 -0.22
CA THR A 145 6.66 -8.19 -0.70
C THR A 145 5.68 -8.64 0.38
N ILE A 146 4.39 -8.68 0.04
CA ILE A 146 3.32 -9.15 0.93
C ILE A 146 2.68 -10.37 0.27
N THR A 147 2.85 -11.55 0.87
CA THR A 147 2.37 -12.83 0.32
C THR A 147 1.40 -13.51 1.30
N PRO A 148 0.13 -13.09 1.34
CA PRO A 148 -0.86 -13.72 2.21
C PRO A 148 -1.26 -15.09 1.67
N THR A 149 -1.56 -16.05 2.55
CA THR A 149 -2.23 -17.31 2.16
C THR A 149 -3.75 -17.19 2.19
N THR A 150 -4.28 -16.12 2.80
CA THR A 150 -5.71 -15.86 2.95
C THR A 150 -6.11 -14.49 2.43
N LEU A 151 -5.66 -13.41 3.07
CA LEU A 151 -6.10 -12.05 2.78
C LEU A 151 -5.06 -10.99 3.18
N THR A 152 -5.00 -9.90 2.42
CA THR A 152 -4.40 -8.63 2.82
C THR A 152 -5.51 -7.58 2.95
N THR A 153 -5.55 -6.84 4.06
CA THR A 153 -6.53 -5.76 4.29
C THR A 153 -5.86 -4.49 4.78
N ASN A 154 -6.25 -3.33 4.25
CA ASN A 154 -6.12 -2.05 4.94
C ASN A 154 -7.42 -1.75 5.70
N VAL A 155 -7.31 -1.25 6.94
CA VAL A 155 -8.45 -0.71 7.69
C VAL A 155 -8.31 0.81 7.72
N GLY A 156 -9.28 1.51 7.14
CA GLY A 156 -9.19 2.95 6.88
C GLY A 156 -8.69 3.25 5.47
N ASP A 157 -8.19 4.47 5.26
CA ASP A 157 -7.81 4.94 3.93
C ASP A 157 -6.42 4.42 3.53
N MET A 158 -6.28 4.07 2.25
CA MET A 158 -4.97 3.87 1.62
C MET A 158 -4.59 5.14 0.88
N THR A 159 -3.47 5.76 1.28
CA THR A 159 -2.93 6.94 0.60
C THR A 159 -1.74 6.53 -0.26
N ILE A 160 -1.79 6.85 -1.55
CA ILE A 160 -0.67 6.75 -2.48
C ILE A 160 -0.29 8.18 -2.85
N GLN A 161 0.93 8.58 -2.52
CA GLN A 161 1.40 9.96 -2.66
C GLN A 161 2.76 9.98 -3.34
N GLY A 162 2.85 10.77 -4.43
CA GLY A 162 4.12 11.16 -5.01
C GLY A 162 4.87 12.13 -4.11
N ILE A 163 6.17 12.29 -4.32
CA ILE A 163 6.92 13.37 -3.67
C ILE A 163 6.42 14.74 -4.15
N ALA A 164 6.87 15.82 -3.50
CA ALA A 164 6.53 17.18 -3.94
C ALA A 164 6.86 17.36 -5.43
N ASP A 165 5.88 17.91 -6.16
CA ASP A 165 5.92 18.13 -7.60
C ASP A 165 6.14 16.85 -8.46
N ALA A 166 5.68 15.69 -7.96
CA ALA A 166 5.77 14.42 -8.66
C ALA A 166 4.44 13.65 -8.65
N GLU A 167 4.36 12.70 -9.58
CA GLU A 167 3.17 11.88 -9.80
C GLU A 167 2.98 10.87 -8.67
N ALA A 168 1.72 10.59 -8.33
CA ALA A 168 1.36 9.46 -7.47
C ALA A 168 0.87 8.31 -8.38
N GLU A 169 1.51 7.15 -8.28
CA GLU A 169 1.27 6.03 -9.21
C GLU A 169 0.90 4.74 -8.46
N LEU A 170 -0.10 4.04 -8.99
CA LEU A 170 -0.40 2.65 -8.66
C LEU A 170 -0.20 1.80 -9.90
N PHE A 171 0.76 0.88 -9.83
CA PHE A 171 1.02 -0.09 -10.88
C PHE A 171 0.27 -1.39 -10.60
N LEU A 172 -0.38 -1.91 -11.64
CA LEU A 172 -1.11 -3.16 -11.62
C LEU A 172 -0.56 -4.02 -12.76
N GLU A 173 -0.06 -5.20 -12.43
CA GLU A 173 0.43 -6.17 -13.41
C GLU A 173 -0.43 -7.43 -13.30
N SER A 174 -0.92 -7.96 -14.43
CA SER A 174 -1.79 -9.14 -14.42
C SER A 174 -1.04 -10.40 -13.97
N ASP A 175 0.25 -10.47 -14.27
CA ASP A 175 1.19 -11.49 -13.84
C ASP A 175 2.64 -10.95 -13.78
N ALA A 176 3.60 -11.85 -13.64
CA ALA A 176 5.03 -11.52 -13.60
C ALA A 176 5.70 -11.54 -14.98
N ALA A 177 4.95 -11.80 -16.06
CA ALA A 177 5.50 -11.78 -17.40
C ALA A 177 5.86 -10.35 -17.82
N ALA A 178 6.77 -10.23 -18.79
CA ALA A 178 7.27 -8.94 -19.24
C ALA A 178 6.38 -8.29 -20.30
N ASP A 179 5.19 -8.83 -20.54
CA ASP A 179 4.29 -8.38 -21.59
C ASP A 179 3.71 -7.00 -21.24
N ASP A 180 3.86 -6.05 -22.15
CA ASP A 180 3.42 -4.67 -21.91
C ASP A 180 1.89 -4.60 -21.73
N ASP A 181 1.14 -5.47 -22.41
CA ASP A 181 -0.32 -5.52 -22.35
C ASP A 181 -0.85 -5.86 -20.94
N ASP A 182 -0.03 -6.50 -20.09
CA ASP A 182 -0.38 -6.87 -18.72
C ASP A 182 -0.15 -5.75 -17.71
N LYS A 183 0.54 -4.68 -18.11
CA LYS A 183 0.94 -3.58 -17.23
C LYS A 183 -0.01 -2.39 -17.34
N TRP A 184 -0.62 -2.06 -16.22
CA TRP A 184 -1.54 -0.94 -16.06
C TRP A 184 -1.02 0.03 -15.00
N ARG A 185 -1.33 1.30 -15.21
CA ARG A 185 -1.00 2.37 -14.27
C ARG A 185 -2.23 3.23 -14.02
N ILE A 186 -2.49 3.50 -12.75
CA ILE A 186 -3.40 4.56 -12.31
C ILE A 186 -2.53 5.67 -11.74
N GLN A 187 -2.75 6.90 -12.21
CA GLN A 187 -1.88 8.01 -11.91
C GLN A 187 -2.68 9.27 -11.58
N ALA A 188 -2.30 9.96 -10.51
CA ALA A 188 -2.60 11.38 -10.35
C ALA A 188 -1.39 12.17 -10.85
N THR A 189 -1.59 12.94 -11.92
CA THR A 189 -0.52 13.70 -12.56
C THR A 189 -0.04 14.84 -11.68
N ALA A 190 1.26 15.12 -11.77
CA ALA A 190 1.87 16.27 -11.16
C ALA A 190 1.26 17.56 -11.75
N GLU A 191 0.94 18.53 -10.87
CA GLU A 191 0.49 19.92 -11.13
C GLU A 191 -0.79 20.15 -11.96
N THR A 192 -1.21 19.21 -12.80
CA THR A 192 -2.35 19.35 -13.71
C THR A 192 -3.66 18.83 -13.10
N GLY A 193 -3.57 18.00 -12.06
CA GLY A 193 -4.74 17.44 -11.37
C GLY A 193 -5.53 16.45 -12.22
N VAL A 194 -4.90 15.80 -13.21
CA VAL A 194 -5.59 14.79 -14.03
C VAL A 194 -5.46 13.44 -13.35
N LEU A 195 -6.56 12.72 -13.22
CA LEU A 195 -6.54 11.29 -12.94
C LEU A 195 -6.50 10.54 -14.27
N ALA A 196 -5.45 9.74 -14.49
CA ALA A 196 -5.25 8.96 -15.71
C ALA A 196 -5.20 7.46 -15.41
N ILE A 197 -5.83 6.68 -16.29
CA ILE A 197 -5.69 5.23 -16.35
C ILE A 197 -5.01 4.89 -17.68
N ALA A 198 -3.82 4.30 -17.59
CA ALA A 198 -2.97 3.98 -18.72
C ALA A 198 -2.65 2.50 -18.79
N ASN A 199 -2.47 2.00 -20.01
CA ASN A 199 -1.90 0.68 -20.28
C ASN A 199 -0.56 0.88 -21.01
N LYS A 200 0.40 0.00 -20.74
CA LYS A 200 1.71 0.09 -21.37
C LYS A 200 1.64 -0.47 -22.79
N VAL A 201 2.14 0.30 -23.76
CA VAL A 201 2.18 -0.06 -25.17
C VAL A 201 3.55 0.27 -25.73
N SER A 202 4.30 -0.73 -26.17
CA SER A 202 5.62 -0.57 -26.79
C SER A 202 6.61 0.24 -25.93
N GLY A 203 6.65 -0.09 -24.63
CA GLY A 203 7.58 0.51 -23.67
C GLY A 203 7.09 1.78 -22.97
N ALA A 204 5.94 2.35 -23.34
CA ALA A 204 5.41 3.58 -22.74
C ALA A 204 3.97 3.41 -22.24
N TYR A 205 3.63 4.06 -21.13
CA TYR A 205 2.24 4.15 -20.67
C TYR A 205 1.45 5.11 -21.56
N VAL A 206 0.32 4.64 -22.08
CA VAL A 206 -0.58 5.42 -22.93
C VAL A 206 -1.93 5.52 -22.24
N ASP A 207 -2.34 6.74 -21.93
CA ASP A 207 -3.63 7.02 -21.29
C ASP A 207 -4.80 6.53 -22.15
N LYS A 208 -5.67 5.74 -21.52
CA LYS A 208 -6.88 5.19 -22.14
C LYS A 208 -8.14 5.89 -21.63
N LEU A 209 -8.10 6.40 -20.40
CA LEU A 209 -9.14 7.17 -19.75
C LEU A 209 -8.51 8.28 -18.91
N THR A 210 -9.04 9.50 -18.98
CA THR A 210 -8.61 10.61 -18.12
C THR A 210 -9.81 11.34 -17.54
N ILE A 211 -9.62 11.92 -16.36
CA ILE A 211 -10.54 12.86 -15.70
C ILE A 211 -9.76 14.12 -15.36
N ASP A 212 -10.14 15.24 -15.96
CA ASP A 212 -9.54 16.54 -15.69
C ASP A 212 -10.15 17.15 -14.43
N ALA A 213 -9.37 17.42 -13.37
CA ALA A 213 -9.92 17.94 -12.12
C ALA A 213 -10.50 19.36 -12.23
N ALA A 214 -10.03 20.19 -13.17
CA ALA A 214 -10.52 21.56 -13.30
C ALA A 214 -11.91 21.61 -13.95
N THR A 215 -12.17 20.71 -14.89
CA THR A 215 -13.39 20.69 -15.71
C THR A 215 -14.33 19.53 -15.38
N GLY A 216 -13.84 18.48 -14.73
CA GLY A 216 -14.54 17.21 -14.53
C GLY A 216 -14.74 16.40 -15.81
N VAL A 217 -14.12 16.79 -16.93
CA VAL A 217 -14.31 16.14 -18.22
C VAL A 217 -13.67 14.76 -18.20
N VAL A 218 -14.47 13.75 -18.54
CA VAL A 218 -14.02 12.36 -18.71
C VAL A 218 -13.75 12.12 -20.19
N SER A 219 -12.52 11.75 -20.54
CA SER A 219 -12.09 11.53 -21.93
C SER A 219 -11.54 10.13 -22.15
N SER A 220 -11.79 9.55 -23.33
CA SER A 220 -11.15 8.30 -23.79
C SER A 220 -10.72 8.39 -25.24
N THR A 221 -9.46 8.08 -25.52
CA THR A 221 -8.86 8.14 -26.86
C THR A 221 -9.49 7.15 -27.85
N ALA A 222 -9.88 5.97 -27.38
CA ALA A 222 -10.54 4.94 -28.21
C ALA A 222 -12.08 5.05 -28.19
N GLY A 223 -12.62 6.02 -27.45
CA GLY A 223 -14.05 6.22 -27.27
C GLY A 223 -14.69 5.27 -26.26
N PHE A 224 -16.01 5.41 -26.11
CA PHE A 224 -16.83 4.57 -25.25
C PHE A 224 -17.63 3.58 -26.09
N SER A 225 -17.73 2.33 -25.63
CA SER A 225 -18.54 1.28 -26.27
C SER A 225 -19.65 0.84 -25.33
N GLY A 226 -20.83 0.52 -25.89
CA GLY A 226 -22.01 0.09 -25.13
C GLY A 226 -23.07 1.18 -24.95
N PRO A 227 -24.24 0.81 -24.38
CA PRO A 227 -25.33 1.74 -24.15
C PRO A 227 -24.97 2.78 -23.07
N MET A 228 -25.46 4.01 -23.22
CA MET A 228 -25.44 5.00 -22.14
C MET A 228 -26.64 4.78 -21.23
N ALA A 229 -26.40 4.48 -19.94
CA ALA A 229 -27.47 4.27 -18.96
C ALA A 229 -28.14 5.57 -18.49
N SER A 230 -27.51 6.73 -18.73
CA SER A 230 -28.11 8.04 -18.42
C SER A 230 -29.33 8.29 -19.31
N SER A 231 -30.44 8.72 -18.71
CA SER A 231 -31.67 9.10 -19.42
C SER A 231 -31.69 10.55 -19.90
N SER A 232 -30.61 11.33 -19.68
CA SER A 232 -30.56 12.76 -20.00
C SER A 232 -29.19 13.21 -20.51
N LEU A 233 -29.23 14.13 -21.48
CA LEU A 233 -28.10 14.89 -22.01
C LEU A 233 -28.50 16.38 -22.01
N THR A 234 -28.46 17.00 -20.84
CA THR A 234 -28.83 18.42 -20.63
C THR A 234 -27.57 19.24 -20.35
N SER A 235 -27.46 20.42 -20.97
CA SER A 235 -26.31 21.33 -20.82
C SER A 235 -26.76 22.77 -21.03
N ASP A 236 -26.19 23.71 -20.27
CA ASP A 236 -26.35 25.16 -20.48
C ASP A 236 -25.53 25.67 -21.67
N ALA A 237 -24.50 24.91 -22.05
CA ALA A 237 -23.73 25.11 -23.27
C ALA A 237 -24.28 24.27 -24.43
N ASN A 238 -23.84 24.57 -25.65
CA ASN A 238 -24.19 23.82 -26.84
C ASN A 238 -23.80 22.34 -26.70
N VAL A 239 -24.75 21.45 -27.00
CA VAL A 239 -24.51 20.01 -27.14
C VAL A 239 -24.28 19.69 -28.61
N THR A 240 -23.06 19.29 -28.96
CA THR A 240 -22.73 18.84 -30.31
C THR A 240 -22.89 17.33 -30.41
N VAL A 241 -23.79 16.87 -31.28
CA VAL A 241 -23.89 15.46 -31.68
C VAL A 241 -23.40 15.35 -33.11
N GLN A 242 -22.25 14.71 -33.31
CA GLN A 242 -21.58 14.62 -34.60
C GLN A 242 -20.96 13.25 -34.81
N SER A 243 -20.85 12.85 -36.08
CA SER A 243 -20.01 11.74 -36.51
C SER A 243 -19.14 12.19 -37.68
N ASN A 244 -17.88 11.74 -37.68
CA ASN A 244 -16.95 11.96 -38.78
C ASN A 244 -17.04 10.84 -39.85
N ASN A 245 -17.94 9.87 -39.66
CA ASN A 245 -18.14 8.76 -40.59
C ASN A 245 -18.95 9.24 -41.82
N ASN A 246 -18.68 8.66 -43.01
CA ASN A 246 -19.36 8.96 -44.27
C ASN A 246 -20.39 7.88 -44.70
N ASN A 247 -20.65 6.87 -43.86
CA ASN A 247 -21.71 5.89 -44.08
C ASN A 247 -23.11 6.51 -43.93
N ALA A 248 -24.13 5.90 -44.56
CA ALA A 248 -25.51 6.38 -44.59
C ALA A 248 -26.21 6.54 -43.22
N GLY A 249 -25.63 6.01 -42.14
CA GLY A 249 -26.12 6.09 -40.77
C GLY A 249 -25.08 6.63 -39.79
N ALA A 250 -24.21 7.53 -40.24
CA ALA A 250 -23.14 8.10 -39.41
C ALA A 250 -23.66 8.64 -38.07
N ILE A 251 -24.88 9.20 -38.04
CA ILE A 251 -25.65 9.49 -36.84
C ILE A 251 -27.02 8.81 -37.00
N LEU A 252 -27.38 7.94 -36.06
CA LEU A 252 -28.69 7.30 -36.00
C LEU A 252 -29.36 7.67 -34.69
N ILE A 253 -30.55 8.28 -34.76
CA ILE A 253 -31.41 8.53 -33.61
C ILE A 253 -32.63 7.63 -33.80
N THR A 254 -32.87 6.72 -32.85
CA THR A 254 -33.95 5.74 -32.95
C THR A 254 -34.60 5.59 -31.58
N ALA A 255 -35.92 5.63 -31.55
CA ALA A 255 -36.69 5.19 -30.40
C ALA A 255 -37.20 3.78 -30.72
N ALA A 256 -36.69 2.76 -30.02
CA ALA A 256 -37.19 1.40 -30.15
C ALA A 256 -38.54 1.29 -29.41
N ALA A 257 -39.52 0.62 -30.01
CA ALA A 257 -40.78 0.34 -29.34
C ALA A 257 -40.56 -0.68 -28.21
N ASP A 258 -40.89 -0.30 -26.98
CA ASP A 258 -41.17 -1.28 -25.94
C ASP A 258 -42.57 -1.88 -26.19
N PRO A 259 -42.80 -3.18 -25.89
CA PRO A 259 -44.11 -3.81 -26.02
C PRO A 259 -45.08 -3.21 -25.00
N GLY A 260 -45.69 -2.07 -25.36
CA GLY A 260 -46.71 -1.40 -24.55
C GLY A 260 -46.77 0.14 -24.66
N GLY A 261 -45.89 0.81 -25.40
CA GLY A 261 -45.83 2.29 -25.42
C GLY A 261 -45.58 2.94 -26.78
N ASP A 262 -45.97 4.21 -26.88
CA ASP A 262 -45.67 5.08 -28.02
C ASP A 262 -44.19 5.50 -27.99
N ALA A 263 -43.34 4.87 -28.80
CA ALA A 263 -41.95 5.31 -29.00
C ALA A 263 -41.92 6.51 -29.97
N ALA A 264 -41.35 7.63 -29.51
CA ALA A 264 -41.28 8.86 -30.31
C ALA A 264 -39.92 9.54 -30.18
N ILE A 265 -39.44 10.12 -31.28
CA ILE A 265 -38.35 11.11 -31.26
C ILE A 265 -39.00 12.49 -31.31
N THR A 266 -38.83 13.28 -30.25
CA THR A 266 -39.37 14.63 -30.15
C THR A 266 -38.23 15.64 -30.18
N ILE A 267 -38.26 16.59 -31.13
CA ILE A 267 -37.35 17.74 -31.16
C ILE A 267 -38.18 18.97 -30.82
N ASN A 268 -37.92 19.55 -29.65
CA ASN A 268 -38.67 20.70 -29.14
C ASN A 268 -37.72 21.85 -28.85
N ASN A 269 -38.06 23.05 -29.36
CA ASN A 269 -37.41 24.29 -28.98
C ASN A 269 -38.41 25.12 -28.18
N THR A 270 -38.04 25.48 -26.95
CA THR A 270 -38.92 26.19 -26.01
C THR A 270 -38.66 27.70 -25.95
N LEU A 271 -37.51 28.18 -26.44
CA LEU A 271 -37.09 29.58 -26.28
C LEU A 271 -36.82 30.31 -27.61
N GLY A 272 -36.27 29.64 -28.62
CA GLY A 272 -35.97 30.28 -29.91
C GLY A 272 -37.24 30.68 -30.67
N THR A 273 -37.29 31.90 -31.19
CA THR A 273 -38.46 32.44 -31.91
C THR A 273 -38.19 32.82 -33.35
N SER A 274 -36.93 32.83 -33.79
CA SER A 274 -36.58 33.17 -35.17
C SER A 274 -37.07 32.10 -36.15
N VAL A 275 -37.52 32.57 -37.31
CA VAL A 275 -37.90 31.76 -38.48
C VAL A 275 -37.00 32.04 -39.69
N THR A 276 -35.99 32.90 -39.54
CA THR A 276 -35.10 33.31 -40.63
C THR A 276 -34.06 32.23 -40.90
N GLU A 277 -33.81 31.91 -42.17
CA GLU A 277 -32.77 30.95 -42.57
C GLU A 277 -31.42 31.26 -41.90
N GLY A 278 -30.74 30.23 -41.41
CA GLY A 278 -29.48 30.35 -40.68
C GLY A 278 -29.64 30.63 -39.19
N THR A 279 -30.79 31.14 -38.74
CA THR A 279 -31.07 31.44 -37.33
C THR A 279 -32.36 30.83 -36.81
N ALA A 280 -33.07 30.04 -37.62
CA ALA A 280 -34.35 29.49 -37.22
C ALA A 280 -34.19 28.53 -36.03
N ALA A 281 -35.22 28.49 -35.18
CA ALA A 281 -35.16 27.82 -33.88
C ALA A 281 -34.94 26.30 -33.97
N ILE A 282 -35.45 25.66 -35.04
CA ILE A 282 -35.10 24.30 -35.44
C ILE A 282 -34.83 24.34 -36.95
N GLN A 283 -33.70 23.78 -37.38
CA GLN A 283 -33.30 23.77 -38.78
C GLN A 283 -32.88 22.36 -39.22
N LEU A 284 -33.34 21.97 -40.41
CA LEU A 284 -32.84 20.80 -41.13
C LEU A 284 -32.16 21.34 -42.39
N LYS A 285 -30.85 21.11 -42.53
CA LYS A 285 -30.05 21.64 -43.64
C LYS A 285 -29.21 20.53 -44.26
N ALA A 286 -29.22 20.44 -45.58
CA ALA A 286 -28.31 19.60 -46.36
C ALA A 286 -27.49 20.50 -47.30
N LEU A 287 -26.16 20.54 -47.12
CA LEU A 287 -25.26 21.29 -48.00
C LEU A 287 -25.03 20.58 -49.34
N ALA A 288 -25.21 19.26 -49.36
CA ALA A 288 -25.20 18.41 -50.54
C ALA A 288 -26.29 17.34 -50.39
N GLY A 289 -26.98 17.00 -51.49
CA GLY A 289 -28.13 16.10 -51.47
C GLY A 289 -29.43 16.79 -51.02
N GLY A 290 -30.42 15.99 -50.66
CA GLY A 290 -31.74 16.45 -50.22
C GLY A 290 -32.10 15.96 -48.82
N ILE A 291 -33.15 16.55 -48.25
CA ILE A 291 -33.75 16.13 -46.98
C ILE A 291 -35.02 15.35 -47.30
N ASN A 292 -35.07 14.07 -46.94
CA ASN A 292 -36.24 13.22 -47.13
C ASN A 292 -37.05 13.16 -45.83
N ILE A 293 -38.35 13.48 -45.91
CA ILE A 293 -39.32 13.29 -44.82
C ILE A 293 -40.37 12.31 -45.33
N LYS A 294 -40.38 11.09 -44.79
CA LYS A 294 -41.22 9.99 -45.25
C LYS A 294 -41.90 9.32 -44.06
N ALA A 295 -43.17 8.96 -44.24
CA ALA A 295 -43.90 8.12 -43.31
C ALA A 295 -44.46 6.91 -44.09
N ASP A 296 -44.19 5.70 -43.59
CA ASP A 296 -44.55 4.45 -44.27
C ASP A 296 -45.93 3.93 -43.89
N VAL A 297 -46.59 4.60 -42.93
CA VAL A 297 -47.93 4.25 -42.48
C VAL A 297 -48.97 4.63 -43.54
N ALA A 298 -49.86 3.69 -43.88
CA ALA A 298 -50.97 3.91 -44.81
C ALA A 298 -52.14 4.67 -44.14
N ASN A 299 -51.87 5.89 -43.68
CA ASN A 299 -52.85 6.77 -43.01
C ASN A 299 -52.95 8.09 -43.78
N ALA A 300 -54.17 8.65 -43.90
CA ALA A 300 -54.42 9.95 -44.52
C ALA A 300 -53.66 11.12 -43.88
N SER A 301 -53.07 10.92 -42.70
CA SER A 301 -52.22 11.90 -42.03
C SER A 301 -50.85 11.36 -41.61
N ALA A 302 -50.23 10.55 -42.46
CA ALA A 302 -48.90 9.97 -42.22
C ALA A 302 -47.80 11.03 -41.97
N VAL A 303 -47.86 12.16 -42.68
CA VAL A 303 -47.05 13.35 -42.41
C VAL A 303 -48.00 14.53 -42.20
N ARG A 304 -47.88 15.23 -41.06
CA ARG A 304 -48.63 16.47 -40.79
C ARG A 304 -47.67 17.61 -40.50
N LEU A 305 -47.94 18.76 -41.11
CA LEU A 305 -47.30 20.03 -40.81
C LEU A 305 -48.40 21.00 -40.37
N ASN A 306 -48.30 21.56 -39.16
CA ASN A 306 -49.35 22.41 -38.59
C ASN A 306 -48.73 23.69 -38.03
N ALA A 307 -49.31 24.84 -38.38
CA ALA A 307 -49.00 26.14 -37.79
C ALA A 307 -50.23 26.61 -37.01
N SER A 308 -50.20 26.48 -35.68
CA SER A 308 -51.33 26.88 -34.81
C SER A 308 -51.53 28.40 -34.75
N ALA A 309 -50.50 29.17 -35.07
CA ALA A 309 -50.52 30.62 -35.26
C ALA A 309 -49.57 30.98 -36.41
N GLY A 310 -50.00 31.84 -37.34
CA GLY A 310 -49.23 32.20 -38.54
C GLY A 310 -49.55 31.34 -39.77
N GLY A 311 -48.73 31.47 -40.82
CA GLY A 311 -48.88 30.73 -42.07
C GLY A 311 -47.70 29.78 -42.31
N MET A 312 -47.92 28.73 -43.11
CA MET A 312 -46.84 27.90 -43.63
C MET A 312 -46.30 28.53 -44.90
N GLN A 313 -45.01 28.85 -44.92
CA GLN A 313 -44.32 29.35 -46.10
C GLN A 313 -43.57 28.19 -46.76
N ILE A 314 -43.83 27.96 -48.05
CA ILE A 314 -43.09 27.01 -48.87
C ILE A 314 -42.55 27.79 -50.05
N ASN A 315 -41.24 28.02 -50.06
CA ASN A 315 -40.56 28.65 -51.17
C ASN A 315 -39.87 27.56 -51.98
N ALA A 316 -40.38 27.31 -53.18
CA ALA A 316 -39.61 26.65 -54.22
C ALA A 316 -38.96 27.75 -55.05
N ASN A 317 -37.65 27.90 -54.92
CA ASN A 317 -36.91 28.67 -55.92
C ASN A 317 -36.60 27.67 -57.04
N ASP A 318 -37.22 27.87 -58.20
CA ASP A 318 -36.75 27.19 -59.41
C ASP A 318 -35.30 27.62 -59.66
N ALA A 319 -34.45 26.66 -59.99
CA ALA A 319 -33.11 26.93 -60.48
C ALA A 319 -33.15 27.59 -61.86
#